data_AF-A0A6S7J7Q5-F1
#
_entry.id   AF-A0A6S7J7Q5-F1
#
_cell.length_a   1.000
_cell.length_b   1.000
_cell.length_c   1.000
_cell.angle_alpha   90.00
_cell.angle_beta   90.00
_cell.angle_gamma   90.00
#
_symmetry.space_group_name_H-M   'P 1'
#
loop_
_entity.id
_entity.type
_entity.pdbx_description
1 polymer ?
#
loop_
_entity_poly.entity_id
_entity_poly.type
_entity_poly.pdbx_seq_one_letter_code
_entity_poly.pdbx_strand_id
1 'polypeptide(L)'
;MAPKKEQAQKGKGGAKAAEKNTANKARKAVMKGVKSTAKRKVRTSVQFHLPKTLKLPRQPKYPRVSIPRTNKLDQFAIIKHPLTTESAMKKIEDNNTLVFIVDVRANKPKIKGAVKKLYDVDVAKVNTLI
;
A
#
# COMPACT_ATOMS: atom_id res chain seq x y z
N MET A 1 -77.70 -5.59 -20.32
CA MET A 1 -77.29 -6.22 -21.60
C MET A 1 -75.79 -6.47 -21.53
N ALA A 2 -75.37 -7.73 -21.53
CA ALA A 2 -73.97 -8.15 -21.45
C ALA A 2 -73.37 -8.34 -22.85
N PRO A 3 -72.04 -8.20 -23.03
CA PRO A 3 -71.34 -8.88 -24.11
C PRO A 3 -70.47 -10.02 -23.55
N LYS A 4 -70.72 -11.23 -24.07
CA LYS A 4 -69.93 -12.44 -23.84
C LYS A 4 -68.50 -12.25 -24.37
N LYS A 5 -67.48 -12.58 -23.56
CA LYS A 5 -66.11 -12.83 -24.05
C LYS A 5 -66.01 -14.27 -24.51
N GLU A 6 -65.76 -14.45 -25.80
CA GLU A 6 -65.43 -15.73 -26.43
C GLU A 6 -64.08 -16.25 -25.92
N GLN A 7 -64.03 -17.56 -25.64
CA GLN A 7 -62.81 -18.29 -25.31
C GLN A 7 -62.16 -18.75 -26.63
N ALA A 8 -60.94 -18.26 -26.90
CA ALA A 8 -60.11 -18.77 -27.99
C ALA A 8 -59.33 -20.02 -27.54
N GLN A 9 -59.47 -21.10 -28.32
CA GLN A 9 -58.85 -22.41 -28.10
C GLN A 9 -57.33 -22.38 -28.33
N LYS A 10 -56.54 -22.86 -27.35
CA LYS A 10 -55.10 -23.10 -27.50
C LYS A 10 -54.85 -24.31 -28.41
N GLY A 11 -54.31 -24.09 -29.60
CA GLY A 11 -53.88 -25.14 -30.53
C GLY A 11 -52.66 -25.93 -30.04
N LYS A 12 -52.68 -27.25 -30.26
CA LYS A 12 -51.68 -28.27 -29.85
C LYS A 12 -50.26 -28.09 -30.43
N GLY A 13 -49.98 -27.04 -31.23
CA GLY A 13 -48.69 -26.79 -31.87
C GLY A 13 -47.65 -26.13 -30.96
N GLY A 14 -48.07 -25.23 -30.05
CA GLY A 14 -47.16 -24.50 -29.15
C GLY A 14 -46.54 -25.38 -28.05
N ALA A 15 -47.29 -26.38 -27.57
CA ALA A 15 -46.83 -27.31 -26.55
C ALA A 15 -45.66 -28.19 -27.05
N LYS A 16 -45.74 -28.71 -28.28
CA LYS A 16 -44.68 -29.54 -28.88
C LYS A 16 -43.38 -28.78 -29.14
N ALA A 17 -43.46 -27.48 -29.47
CA ALA A 17 -42.27 -26.64 -29.66
C ALA A 17 -41.58 -26.30 -28.33
N ALA A 18 -42.37 -26.03 -27.28
CA ALA A 18 -41.86 -25.83 -25.93
C ALA A 18 -41.20 -27.11 -25.36
N GLU A 19 -41.83 -28.27 -25.56
CA GLU A 19 -41.29 -29.59 -25.17
C GLU A 19 -39.99 -29.95 -25.93
N LYS A 20 -39.89 -29.63 -27.23
CA LYS A 20 -38.65 -29.82 -28.00
C LYS A 20 -37.52 -28.94 -27.48
N ASN A 21 -37.82 -27.70 -27.07
CA ASN A 21 -36.83 -26.78 -26.52
C ASN A 21 -36.38 -27.21 -25.11
N THR A 22 -37.27 -27.72 -24.27
CA THR A 22 -36.91 -28.27 -22.96
C THR A 22 -36.09 -29.55 -23.11
N ALA A 23 -36.43 -30.45 -24.03
CA ALA A 23 -35.67 -31.66 -24.34
C ALA A 23 -34.26 -31.34 -24.88
N ASN A 24 -34.15 -30.38 -25.80
CA ASN A 24 -32.85 -29.94 -26.33
C ASN A 24 -31.99 -29.24 -25.26
N LYS A 25 -32.61 -28.51 -24.32
CA LYS A 25 -31.93 -27.89 -23.18
C LYS A 25 -31.43 -28.94 -22.19
N ALA A 26 -32.24 -29.96 -21.90
CA ALA A 26 -31.85 -31.11 -21.07
C ALA A 26 -30.69 -31.90 -21.71
N ARG A 27 -30.77 -32.20 -23.01
CA ARG A 27 -29.71 -32.90 -23.75
C ARG A 27 -28.37 -32.14 -23.72
N LYS A 28 -28.40 -30.81 -23.90
CA LYS A 28 -27.21 -29.95 -23.81
C LYS A 28 -26.63 -29.90 -22.40
N ALA A 29 -27.48 -29.88 -21.37
CA ALA A 29 -27.07 -29.90 -19.97
C ALA A 29 -26.41 -31.24 -19.58
N VAL A 30 -26.88 -32.36 -20.12
CA VAL A 30 -26.29 -33.69 -19.92
C VAL A 30 -24.96 -33.82 -20.67
N MET A 31 -24.87 -33.38 -21.92
CA MET A 31 -23.65 -33.50 -22.73
C MET A 31 -22.48 -32.64 -22.23
N LYS A 32 -22.72 -31.39 -21.83
CA LYS A 32 -21.64 -30.49 -21.34
C LYS A 32 -21.41 -30.59 -19.83
N GLY A 33 -22.36 -31.17 -19.08
CA GLY A 33 -22.40 -31.08 -17.62
C GLY A 33 -22.58 -29.64 -17.13
N VAL A 34 -23.03 -29.47 -15.88
CA VAL A 34 -23.18 -28.14 -15.25
C VAL A 34 -21.81 -27.46 -15.02
N LYS A 35 -20.73 -28.24 -14.94
CA LYS A 35 -19.35 -27.73 -14.84
C LYS A 35 -18.59 -28.08 -16.11
N SER A 36 -18.69 -27.23 -17.13
CA SER A 36 -17.89 -27.41 -18.34
C SER A 36 -16.41 -27.14 -18.01
N THR A 37 -15.58 -28.17 -18.19
CA THR A 37 -14.11 -28.15 -18.24
C THR A 37 -13.41 -27.68 -16.95
N ALA A 38 -13.02 -28.63 -16.10
CA ALA A 38 -11.80 -28.43 -15.33
C ALA A 38 -10.63 -28.34 -16.34
N LYS A 39 -10.21 -27.12 -16.71
CA LYS A 39 -9.01 -26.94 -17.54
C LYS A 39 -7.83 -27.59 -16.82
N ARG A 40 -7.28 -28.66 -17.38
CA ARG A 40 -6.09 -29.32 -16.84
C ARG A 40 -4.94 -28.32 -16.88
N LYS A 41 -4.37 -27.99 -15.71
CA LYS A 41 -3.17 -27.15 -15.64
C LYS A 41 -1.98 -27.97 -16.13
N VAL A 42 -1.52 -27.69 -17.35
CA VAL A 42 -0.31 -28.29 -17.92
C VAL A 42 0.90 -27.68 -17.22
N ARG A 43 1.79 -28.53 -16.69
CA ARG A 43 3.07 -28.13 -16.11
C ARG A 43 4.14 -28.38 -17.18
N THR A 44 4.84 -27.34 -17.60
CA THR A 44 5.89 -27.42 -18.63
C THR A 44 7.29 -27.63 -18.06
N SER A 45 7.49 -27.34 -16.76
CA SER A 45 8.75 -27.59 -16.07
C SER A 45 8.83 -29.01 -15.52
N VAL A 46 10.03 -29.60 -15.56
CA VAL A 46 10.32 -30.90 -14.90
C VAL A 46 10.45 -30.73 -13.38
N GLN A 47 10.85 -29.54 -12.93
CA GLN A 47 10.96 -29.20 -11.51
C GLN A 47 9.62 -28.74 -10.92
N PHE A 48 9.33 -29.22 -9.71
CA PHE A 48 8.18 -28.80 -8.92
C PHE A 48 8.56 -27.65 -7.99
N HIS A 49 7.94 -26.49 -8.18
CA HIS A 49 8.12 -25.32 -7.30
C HIS A 49 7.00 -25.22 -6.28
N LEU A 50 7.35 -24.80 -5.06
CA LEU A 50 6.38 -24.46 -4.02
C LEU A 50 5.42 -23.37 -4.56
N PRO A 51 4.10 -23.60 -4.57
CA PRO A 51 3.16 -22.60 -5.03
C PRO A 51 3.21 -21.38 -4.12
N LYS A 52 3.06 -20.19 -4.70
CA LYS A 52 2.92 -18.97 -3.91
C LYS A 52 1.62 -19.05 -3.11
N THR A 53 1.74 -19.08 -1.80
CA THR A 53 0.63 -19.03 -0.86
C THR A 53 0.42 -17.60 -0.37
N LEU A 54 -0.77 -17.33 0.16
CA LEU A 54 -1.04 -16.06 0.84
C LEU A 54 -0.17 -15.98 2.11
N LYS A 55 0.57 -14.88 2.26
CA LYS A 55 1.34 -14.57 3.48
C LYS A 55 0.69 -13.38 4.18
N LEU A 56 -0.01 -13.64 5.30
CA LEU A 56 -0.64 -12.58 6.09
C LEU A 56 0.43 -11.74 6.81
N PRO A 57 0.24 -10.41 6.92
CA PRO A 57 1.07 -9.59 7.79
C PRO A 57 0.86 -9.97 9.26
N ARG A 58 1.86 -9.70 10.11
CA ARG A 58 1.75 -9.99 11.55
C ARG A 58 0.70 -9.07 12.18
N GLN A 59 -0.30 -9.66 12.83
CA GLN A 59 -1.29 -8.96 13.66
C GLN A 59 -1.17 -9.46 15.11
N PRO A 60 -0.28 -8.88 15.93
CA PRO A 60 -0.11 -9.31 17.32
C PRO A 60 -1.35 -8.92 18.15
N LYS A 61 -1.76 -9.78 19.08
CA LYS A 61 -2.92 -9.54 19.96
C LYS A 61 -2.66 -8.46 21.02
N TYR A 62 -1.40 -8.20 21.35
CA TYR A 62 -0.97 -7.22 22.33
C TYR A 62 0.35 -6.57 21.86
N PRO A 63 0.60 -5.30 22.22
CA PRO A 63 1.87 -4.65 21.90
C PRO A 63 3.01 -5.28 22.71
N ARG A 64 4.20 -5.41 22.10
CA ARG A 64 5.39 -5.97 22.78
C ARG A 64 5.94 -5.07 23.88
N VAL A 65 5.70 -3.77 23.77
CA VAL A 65 6.14 -2.75 24.72
C VAL A 65 4.94 -1.85 24.97
N SER A 66 4.68 -1.55 26.24
CA SER A 66 3.53 -0.73 26.66
C SER A 66 3.65 0.73 26.24
N ILE A 67 4.86 1.28 26.20
CA ILE A 67 5.12 2.71 25.95
C ILE A 67 6.07 2.87 24.74
N PRO A 68 5.77 3.78 23.80
CA PRO A 68 6.68 4.09 22.70
C PRO A 68 7.97 4.76 23.20
N ARG A 69 9.09 4.50 22.53
CA ARG A 69 10.36 5.18 22.86
C ARG A 69 10.32 6.64 22.43
N THR A 70 10.89 7.50 23.26
CA THR A 70 11.12 8.91 22.91
C THR A 70 12.34 9.06 22.00
N ASN A 71 12.35 10.11 21.19
CA ASN A 71 13.50 10.45 20.36
C ASN A 71 14.62 11.02 21.24
N LYS A 72 15.70 10.26 21.43
CA LYS A 72 16.87 10.69 22.21
C LYS A 72 17.76 11.72 21.51
N LEU A 73 17.60 11.86 20.19
CA LEU A 73 18.40 12.73 19.34
C LEU A 73 17.50 13.87 18.87
N ASP A 74 17.14 14.72 19.82
CA ASP A 74 16.32 15.91 19.64
C ASP A 74 17.20 17.11 19.23
N GLN A 75 16.58 18.29 19.07
CA GLN A 75 17.27 19.48 18.59
C GLN A 75 18.44 19.90 19.51
N PHE A 76 18.25 19.79 20.83
CA PHE A 76 19.24 20.13 21.83
C PHE A 76 20.37 19.10 21.91
N ALA A 77 20.07 17.81 21.69
CA ALA A 77 21.12 16.79 21.57
C ALA A 77 21.92 16.94 20.26
N ILE A 78 21.29 17.42 19.18
CA ILE A 78 21.96 17.64 17.88
C ILE A 78 22.94 18.81 17.96
N ILE A 79 22.49 19.97 18.41
CA ILE A 79 23.30 21.20 18.48
C ILE A 79 23.78 21.37 19.92
N LYS A 80 25.08 21.16 20.14
CA LYS A 80 25.65 21.22 21.50
C LYS A 80 25.94 22.65 21.90
N HIS A 81 26.74 23.37 21.09
CA HIS A 81 27.06 24.77 21.30
C HIS A 81 27.60 25.39 20.01
N PRO A 82 27.49 26.72 19.84
CA PRO A 82 28.19 27.44 18.79
C PRO A 82 29.70 27.40 19.04
N LEU A 83 30.49 27.37 17.96
CA LEU A 83 31.94 27.46 18.05
C LEU A 83 32.35 28.94 17.98
N THR A 84 33.03 29.44 19.02
CA THR A 84 33.37 30.87 19.18
C THR A 84 34.86 31.15 18.99
N THR A 85 35.51 30.48 18.04
CA THR A 85 36.92 30.74 17.69
C THR A 85 37.04 31.94 16.74
N GLU A 86 38.19 32.59 16.67
CA GLU A 86 38.43 33.73 15.75
C GLU A 86 38.10 33.37 14.29
N SER A 87 38.48 32.16 13.87
CA SER A 87 38.16 31.63 12.54
C SER A 87 36.67 31.41 12.31
N ALA A 88 35.91 31.10 13.36
CA ALA A 88 34.46 30.96 13.29
C ALA A 88 33.79 32.35 13.25
N MET A 89 34.24 33.29 14.08
CA MET A 89 33.76 34.68 14.08
C MET A 89 33.95 35.32 12.70
N LYS A 90 35.14 35.15 12.10
CA LYS A 90 35.42 35.61 10.74
C LYS A 90 34.45 35.03 9.69
N LYS A 91 34.05 33.75 9.83
CA LYS A 91 33.08 33.11 8.93
C LYS A 91 31.64 33.63 9.08
N ILE A 92 31.30 34.19 10.24
CA ILE A 92 30.01 34.84 10.46
C ILE A 92 29.97 36.14 9.66
N GLU A 93 31.04 36.93 9.71
CA GLU A 93 31.15 38.23 9.03
C GLU A 93 31.30 38.08 7.51
N ASP A 94 32.27 37.28 7.06
CA ASP A 94 32.63 37.22 5.63
C ASP A 94 31.61 36.47 4.77
N ASN A 95 31.09 35.34 5.28
CA ASN A 95 30.31 34.38 4.50
C ASN A 95 28.87 34.21 4.98
N ASN A 96 28.46 34.89 6.06
CA ASN A 96 27.17 34.67 6.74
C ASN A 96 26.95 33.18 7.10
N THR A 97 27.99 32.55 7.67
CA THR A 97 27.93 31.13 8.08
C THR A 97 28.16 30.98 9.59
N LEU A 98 27.22 30.33 10.26
CA LEU A 98 27.35 29.95 11.67
C LEU A 98 28.06 28.60 11.78
N VAL A 99 29.00 28.49 12.73
CA VAL A 99 29.75 27.25 13.01
C VAL A 99 29.27 26.68 14.34
N PHE A 100 28.86 25.42 14.34
CA PHE A 100 28.37 24.73 15.53
C PHE A 100 29.16 23.44 15.78
N ILE A 101 29.33 23.09 17.05
CA ILE A 101 29.70 21.74 17.47
C ILE A 101 28.42 20.92 17.60
N VAL A 102 28.38 19.78 16.91
CA VAL A 102 27.20 18.92 16.79
C VAL A 102 27.49 17.49 17.27
N ASP A 103 26.45 16.70 17.46
CA ASP A 103 26.61 15.26 17.68
C ASP A 103 27.09 14.53 16.42
N VAL A 104 28.02 13.59 16.59
CA VAL A 104 28.65 12.83 15.50
C VAL A 104 27.63 12.02 14.69
N ARG A 105 26.50 11.64 15.31
CA ARG A 105 25.44 10.85 14.66
C ARG A 105 24.45 11.73 13.87
N ALA A 106 24.57 13.05 13.95
CA ALA A 106 23.67 13.98 13.27
C ALA A 106 24.04 14.10 11.78
N ASN A 107 23.04 13.99 10.92
CA ASN A 107 23.22 14.19 9.48
C ASN A 107 22.82 15.62 9.08
N LYS A 108 23.20 16.05 7.87
CA LYS A 108 22.93 17.41 7.37
C LYS A 108 21.44 17.80 7.44
N PRO A 109 20.46 16.95 7.05
CA PRO A 109 19.03 17.30 7.19
C PRO A 109 18.57 17.49 8.64
N LYS A 110 19.07 16.67 9.58
CA LYS A 110 18.75 16.81 11.01
C LYS A 110 19.32 18.10 11.58
N ILE A 111 20.57 18.44 11.26
CA ILE A 111 21.21 19.69 11.67
C ILE A 111 20.43 20.88 11.12
N LYS A 112 20.06 20.86 9.83
CA LYS A 112 19.23 21.88 9.19
C LYS A 112 17.92 22.10 9.94
N GLY A 113 17.21 21.01 10.27
CA GLY A 113 15.96 21.06 11.01
C GLY A 113 16.12 21.50 12.47
N ALA A 114 17.22 21.14 13.13
CA ALA A 114 17.51 21.55 14.50
C ALA A 114 17.79 23.06 14.58
N VAL A 115 18.64 23.60 13.70
CA VAL A 115 18.95 25.04 13.65
C VAL A 115 17.67 25.84 13.41
N LYS A 116 16.86 25.42 12.43
CA LYS A 116 15.60 26.08 12.12
C LYS A 116 14.61 26.08 13.29
N LYS A 117 14.58 25.04 14.11
CA LYS A 117 13.66 24.97 15.25
C LYS A 117 14.16 25.66 16.51
N LEU A 118 15.47 25.74 16.72
CA LEU A 118 16.03 26.37 17.92
C LEU A 118 16.15 27.89 17.78
N TYR A 119 16.47 28.36 16.57
CA TYR A 119 16.80 29.75 16.33
C TYR A 119 15.85 30.42 15.31
N ASP A 120 14.85 29.69 14.79
CA ASP A 120 13.90 30.18 13.79
C ASP A 120 14.54 30.79 12.54
N VAL A 121 15.72 30.29 12.16
CA VAL A 121 16.47 30.71 10.98
C VAL A 121 16.32 29.74 9.82
N ASP A 122 16.12 30.26 8.61
CA ASP A 122 16.17 29.47 7.39
C ASP A 122 17.61 29.22 6.92
N VAL A 123 17.96 27.95 6.78
CA VAL A 123 19.31 27.53 6.42
C VAL A 123 19.40 27.23 4.92
N ALA A 124 20.30 27.90 4.22
CA ALA A 124 20.56 27.62 2.80
C ALA A 124 21.25 26.26 2.60
N LYS A 125 22.44 26.08 3.19
CA LYS A 125 23.31 24.89 3.04
C LYS A 125 23.95 24.50 4.37
N VAL A 126 24.24 23.21 4.54
CA VAL A 126 24.97 22.68 5.71
C VAL A 126 26.23 21.94 5.24
N ASN A 127 27.37 22.30 5.82
CA ASN A 127 28.65 21.60 5.68
C ASN A 127 29.02 20.95 7.02
N THR A 128 29.62 19.76 6.98
CA THR A 128 29.99 18.98 8.16
C THR A 128 31.40 18.45 7.99
N LEU A 129 32.19 18.49 9.06
CA LEU A 129 33.58 18.04 9.17
C LEU A 129 33.67 17.15 10.42
N ILE A 130 34.60 16.19 10.46
CA ILE A 130 34.90 15.35 11.63
C ILE A 130 36.37 15.56 12.00
#